data_AF-A0A971PHG9-F1
#
_entry.id   AF-A0A971PHG9-F1
#
_cell.length_a   1.000
_cell.length_b   1.000
_cell.length_c   1.000
_cell.angle_alpha   90.00
_cell.angle_beta   90.00
_cell.angle_gamma   90.00
#
_symmetry.space_group_name_H-M   'P 1'
#
loop_
_entity.id
_entity.type
_entity.pdbx_description
1 polymer ?
#
loop_
_entity_poly.entity_id
_entity_poly.type
_entity_poly.pdbx_seq_one_letter_code
_entity_poly.pdbx_strand_id
1 'polypeptide(L)'
;MTEHLVGNILDERSAGFSINGDCVDKQVRAKQMKWFRQRSEQPSRFDPPGPSPWYLRGRKIETSAGILTWADFGNHPVLAGVSRLQTRESADVMLLDFGCYFSPLESGLILLWYEHARNDDDPTTNPFIHFDIIDPSGLTPIEDASSEADRMRKGKQHRVFAPPAIADFTCFTALPSGRHNLADLPPAFATIEETLVLADYCPNGKPSNYFDQMCRAIFAFDFRGGRVEVIPQDWFNDGKYDFGYQWITRVARDPDTGRILGDGIRLGFFRLDETARHVDEWLTSDPFYGPRG
;
A
#
# COMPACT_ATOMS: atom_id res chain seq x y z
N MET A 1 31.62 6.77 17.68
CA MET A 1 32.15 5.75 16.75
C MET A 1 31.00 5.34 15.83
N THR A 2 30.68 6.21 14.89
CA THR A 2 29.36 6.26 14.22
C THR A 2 29.54 6.79 12.80
N GLU A 3 30.35 6.10 11.98
CA GLU A 3 30.57 6.50 10.56
C GLU A 3 30.68 5.32 9.57
N HIS A 4 30.48 4.06 9.97
CA HIS A 4 30.83 2.92 9.10
C HIS A 4 29.68 2.16 8.42
N LEU A 5 28.46 2.72 8.32
CA LEU A 5 27.35 2.05 7.62
C LEU A 5 26.77 2.80 6.40
N VAL A 6 27.33 3.95 6.03
CA VAL A 6 26.84 4.77 4.89
C VAL A 6 27.67 4.57 3.61
N GLY A 7 28.80 3.85 3.66
CA GLY A 7 29.84 3.88 2.62
C GLY A 7 29.74 2.91 1.45
N ASN A 8 28.86 1.90 1.45
CA ASN A 8 28.98 0.77 0.50
C ASN A 8 27.87 0.65 -0.57
N ILE A 9 27.14 1.72 -0.89
CA ILE A 9 26.07 1.68 -1.92
C ILE A 9 26.27 2.79 -2.97
N LEU A 10 27.46 2.89 -3.57
CA LEU A 10 27.69 3.84 -4.68
C LEU A 10 28.36 3.23 -5.93
N ASP A 11 28.59 1.92 -6.01
CA ASP A 11 29.54 1.38 -7.02
C ASP A 11 28.97 0.43 -8.09
N GLU A 12 27.66 0.51 -8.41
CA GLU A 12 27.07 -0.34 -9.48
C GLU A 12 26.41 0.42 -10.64
N ARG A 13 26.64 1.74 -10.80
CA ARG A 13 26.15 2.50 -11.97
C ARG A 13 27.04 2.41 -13.23
N SER A 14 28.00 1.50 -13.26
CA SER A 14 29.05 1.40 -14.30
C SER A 14 28.79 0.31 -15.36
N ALA A 15 27.55 0.00 -15.71
CA ALA A 15 27.27 -0.89 -16.83
C ALA A 15 26.06 -0.39 -17.64
N GLY A 16 26.36 0.30 -18.73
CA GLY A 16 25.37 0.67 -19.74
C GLY A 16 24.73 -0.57 -20.34
N PHE A 17 23.52 -0.87 -19.90
CA PHE A 17 22.62 -1.82 -20.55
C PHE A 17 21.26 -1.14 -20.70
N SER A 18 20.79 -1.03 -21.94
CA SER A 18 19.38 -0.78 -22.24
C SER A 18 18.63 -2.07 -21.93
N ILE A 19 17.80 -2.06 -20.88
CA ILE A 19 17.01 -3.22 -20.44
C ILE A 19 15.55 -2.79 -20.39
N ASN A 20 14.67 -3.54 -21.07
CA ASN A 20 13.22 -3.34 -21.07
C ASN A 20 12.67 -3.20 -19.63
N GLY A 21 11.86 -2.15 -19.38
CA GLY A 21 11.35 -1.78 -18.05
C GLY A 21 10.63 -2.90 -17.29
N ASP A 22 9.94 -3.80 -17.99
CA ASP A 22 9.22 -4.94 -17.39
C ASP A 22 10.13 -5.96 -16.68
N CYS A 23 11.39 -6.07 -17.10
CA CYS A 23 12.33 -7.03 -16.53
C CYS A 23 12.95 -6.49 -15.22
N VAL A 24 13.13 -5.17 -15.15
CA VAL A 24 13.67 -4.47 -13.97
C VAL A 24 12.64 -4.51 -12.83
N ASP A 25 11.37 -4.24 -13.10
CA ASP A 25 10.30 -4.25 -12.10
C ASP A 25 10.15 -5.65 -11.44
N LYS A 26 10.19 -6.72 -12.24
CA LYS A 26 10.13 -8.11 -11.72
C LYS A 26 11.30 -8.46 -10.79
N GLN A 27 12.53 -8.03 -11.12
CA GLN A 27 13.71 -8.30 -10.29
C GLN A 27 13.73 -7.46 -9.02
N VAL A 28 13.28 -6.19 -9.08
CA VAL A 28 13.15 -5.31 -7.92
C VAL A 28 12.13 -5.89 -6.94
N ARG A 29 10.95 -6.29 -7.41
CA ARG A 29 9.91 -6.93 -6.58
C ARG A 29 10.41 -8.20 -5.90
N ALA A 30 11.12 -9.08 -6.62
CA ALA A 30 11.68 -10.30 -6.03
C ALA A 30 12.72 -10.02 -4.94
N LYS A 31 13.59 -9.02 -5.13
CA LYS A 31 14.57 -8.59 -4.12
C LYS A 31 13.89 -7.96 -2.89
N GLN A 32 12.85 -7.13 -3.09
CA GLN A 32 12.05 -6.55 -2.02
C GLN A 32 11.32 -7.63 -1.20
N MET A 33 10.78 -8.66 -1.86
CA MET A 33 10.14 -9.80 -1.17
C MET A 33 11.08 -10.55 -0.22
N LYS A 34 12.36 -10.67 -0.57
CA LYS A 34 13.37 -11.31 0.30
C LYS A 34 13.61 -10.51 1.59
N TRP A 35 13.52 -9.18 1.53
CA TRP A 35 13.69 -8.30 2.68
C TRP A 35 12.52 -8.42 3.68
N PHE A 36 11.28 -8.45 3.19
CA PHE A 36 10.09 -8.57 4.06
C PHE A 36 9.93 -9.93 4.74
N ARG A 37 10.39 -11.02 4.09
CA ARG A 37 10.37 -12.37 4.68
C ARG A 37 11.16 -12.49 6.00
N GLN A 38 11.96 -11.48 6.37
CA GLN A 38 12.78 -11.47 7.58
C GLN A 38 12.11 -10.75 8.79
N ARG A 39 10.91 -10.19 8.65
CA ARG A 39 10.13 -9.60 9.76
C ARG A 39 9.02 -10.59 10.21
N SER A 40 9.13 -11.17 11.42
CA SER A 40 8.10 -12.03 12.05
C SER A 40 7.12 -11.18 12.89
N GLU A 41 5.81 -11.27 12.65
CA GLU A 41 4.80 -12.10 13.36
C GLU A 41 4.65 -11.83 14.87
N GLN A 42 4.19 -10.63 15.29
CA GLN A 42 3.16 -10.45 16.34
C GLN A 42 2.69 -8.97 16.34
N PRO A 43 1.50 -8.63 15.80
CA PRO A 43 1.02 -7.25 15.75
C PRO A 43 0.98 -6.61 17.14
N SER A 44 1.34 -5.33 17.23
CA SER A 44 1.23 -4.54 18.46
C SER A 44 -0.23 -4.19 18.80
N ARG A 45 -0.42 -3.29 19.76
CA ARG A 45 -1.71 -2.73 20.21
C ARG A 45 -2.57 -2.14 19.07
N PHE A 46 -1.98 -1.78 17.93
CA PHE A 46 -2.69 -1.37 16.70
C PHE A 46 -1.93 -1.87 15.46
N ASP A 47 -2.63 -2.46 14.49
CA ASP A 47 -2.05 -3.09 13.29
C ASP A 47 -2.48 -2.35 12.02
N PRO A 48 -1.80 -1.23 11.65
CA PRO A 48 -2.23 -0.43 10.53
C PRO A 48 -2.09 -1.19 9.20
N PRO A 49 -2.97 -0.89 8.23
CA PRO A 49 -2.86 -1.42 6.89
C PRO A 49 -1.53 -1.05 6.24
N GLY A 50 -0.98 -2.00 5.50
CA GLY A 50 0.16 -1.78 4.62
C GLY A 50 -0.03 -2.50 3.29
N PRO A 51 0.77 -2.15 2.27
CA PRO A 51 0.57 -2.66 0.93
C PRO A 51 0.88 -4.15 0.84
N SER A 52 0.07 -4.84 0.05
CA SER A 52 0.32 -6.19 -0.41
C SER A 52 1.66 -6.26 -1.16
N PRO A 53 2.35 -7.39 -1.08
CA PRO A 53 2.02 -8.56 -0.26
C PRO A 53 2.57 -8.48 1.17
N TRP A 54 3.36 -7.45 1.48
CA TRP A 54 4.28 -7.43 2.60
C TRP A 54 3.63 -7.53 3.96
N TYR A 55 2.41 -6.98 4.08
CA TYR A 55 1.68 -6.92 5.34
C TYR A 55 0.52 -7.92 5.42
N LEU A 56 0.30 -8.74 4.38
CA LEU A 56 -0.86 -9.63 4.33
C LEU A 56 -0.54 -11.06 4.77
N ARG A 57 0.68 -11.54 4.54
CA ARG A 57 1.01 -12.95 4.74
C ARG A 57 0.63 -13.46 6.13
N GLY A 58 -0.13 -14.55 6.18
CA GLY A 58 -0.54 -15.20 7.43
C GLY A 58 -1.66 -14.48 8.18
N ARG A 59 -2.07 -13.27 7.75
CA ARG A 59 -3.26 -12.61 8.30
C ARG A 59 -4.50 -13.45 7.98
N LYS A 60 -5.40 -13.49 8.95
CA LYS A 60 -6.66 -14.25 8.90
C LYS A 60 -7.84 -13.29 8.94
N ILE A 61 -8.92 -13.70 8.32
CA ILE A 61 -10.20 -12.99 8.32
C ILE A 61 -11.24 -14.00 8.79
N GLU A 62 -11.92 -13.66 9.88
CA GLU A 62 -13.06 -14.44 10.35
C GLU A 62 -14.30 -13.97 9.61
N THR A 63 -15.03 -14.91 9.01
CA THR A 63 -16.26 -14.63 8.28
C THR A 63 -17.35 -15.58 8.77
N SER A 64 -18.60 -15.30 8.40
CA SER A 64 -19.71 -16.21 8.68
C SER A 64 -19.57 -17.56 7.95
N ALA A 65 -18.81 -17.60 6.85
CA ALA A 65 -18.53 -18.79 6.05
C ALA A 65 -17.28 -19.57 6.52
N GLY A 66 -16.51 -19.03 7.48
CA GLY A 66 -15.29 -19.63 8.01
C GLY A 66 -14.10 -18.68 7.99
N ILE A 67 -12.91 -19.24 8.22
CA ILE A 67 -11.66 -18.46 8.28
C ILE A 67 -11.03 -18.41 6.89
N LEU A 68 -10.76 -17.21 6.41
CA LEU A 68 -9.95 -16.96 5.23
C LEU A 68 -8.53 -16.59 5.64
N THR A 69 -7.52 -17.02 4.89
CA THR A 69 -6.10 -16.79 5.19
C THR A 69 -5.34 -16.27 3.98
N TRP A 70 -4.55 -15.22 4.18
CA TRP A 70 -3.68 -14.69 3.14
C TRP A 70 -2.40 -15.52 2.96
N ALA A 71 -2.11 -15.85 1.70
CA ALA A 71 -0.92 -16.57 1.27
C ALA A 71 -0.26 -15.90 0.05
N ASP A 72 0.92 -16.38 -0.34
CA ASP A 72 1.60 -16.01 -1.58
C ASP A 72 1.66 -17.20 -2.56
N PHE A 73 2.10 -16.95 -3.80
CA PHE A 73 2.42 -17.99 -4.79
C PHE A 73 3.85 -18.57 -4.61
N GLY A 74 4.44 -18.46 -3.41
CA GLY A 74 5.78 -18.95 -3.12
C GLY A 74 6.88 -18.27 -3.93
N ASN A 75 7.69 -19.07 -4.64
CA ASN A 75 8.81 -18.60 -5.45
C ASN A 75 8.47 -18.54 -6.95
N HIS A 76 7.18 -18.41 -7.32
CA HIS A 76 6.79 -18.33 -8.71
C HIS A 76 7.36 -17.06 -9.37
N PRO A 77 8.18 -17.17 -10.43
CA PRO A 77 8.94 -16.04 -10.96
C PRO A 77 8.05 -14.94 -11.56
N VAL A 78 6.90 -15.32 -12.12
CA VAL A 78 5.97 -14.39 -12.77
C VAL A 78 4.92 -13.84 -11.80
N LEU A 79 4.67 -14.52 -10.68
CA LEU A 79 3.58 -14.18 -9.74
C LEU A 79 4.11 -13.68 -8.39
N ALA A 80 5.44 -13.51 -8.26
CA ALA A 80 6.05 -12.88 -7.11
C ALA A 80 5.41 -11.50 -6.85
N GLY A 81 4.89 -11.28 -5.66
CA GLY A 81 4.17 -10.05 -5.30
C GLY A 81 2.65 -10.18 -5.25
N VAL A 82 2.06 -11.22 -5.86
CA VAL A 82 0.61 -11.44 -5.78
C VAL A 82 0.27 -12.11 -4.45
N SER A 83 -0.69 -11.54 -3.75
CA SER A 83 -1.31 -12.12 -2.56
C SER A 83 -2.60 -12.83 -2.94
N ARG A 84 -2.86 -13.96 -2.31
CA ARG A 84 -4.09 -14.73 -2.50
C ARG A 84 -4.76 -14.97 -1.16
N LEU A 85 -6.07 -14.73 -1.10
CA LEU A 85 -6.89 -15.05 0.05
C LEU A 85 -7.50 -16.43 -0.17
N GLN A 86 -7.35 -17.32 0.81
CA GLN A 86 -7.72 -18.72 0.67
C GLN A 86 -8.70 -19.17 1.73
N THR A 87 -9.61 -20.08 1.39
CA THR A 87 -10.40 -20.82 2.37
C THR A 87 -9.54 -21.83 3.12
N ARG A 88 -10.10 -22.45 4.17
CA ARG A 88 -9.44 -23.53 4.91
C ARG A 88 -9.09 -24.72 4.01
N GLU A 89 -9.92 -25.00 3.02
CA GLU A 89 -9.75 -26.05 2.01
C GLU A 89 -8.77 -25.64 0.90
N SER A 90 -8.08 -24.50 1.05
CA SER A 90 -7.09 -23.94 0.11
C SER A 90 -7.67 -23.52 -1.25
N ALA A 91 -8.98 -23.26 -1.33
CA ALA A 91 -9.57 -22.62 -2.49
C ALA A 91 -9.22 -21.11 -2.48
N ASP A 92 -8.66 -20.59 -3.57
CA ASP A 92 -8.38 -19.17 -3.72
C ASP A 92 -9.68 -18.41 -3.99
N VAL A 93 -9.95 -17.31 -3.28
CA VAL A 93 -11.22 -16.54 -3.39
C VAL A 93 -11.01 -15.07 -3.72
N MET A 94 -9.78 -14.56 -3.56
CA MET A 94 -9.39 -13.21 -3.96
C MET A 94 -7.91 -13.16 -4.28
N LEU A 95 -7.55 -12.38 -5.30
CA LEU A 95 -6.17 -12.08 -5.68
C LEU A 95 -5.94 -10.58 -5.58
N LEU A 96 -4.82 -10.18 -4.98
CA LEU A 96 -4.36 -8.79 -4.95
C LEU A 96 -2.96 -8.73 -5.57
N ASP A 97 -2.77 -7.86 -6.56
CA ASP A 97 -1.42 -7.50 -6.99
C ASP A 97 -0.76 -6.62 -5.92
N PHE A 98 0.51 -6.35 -6.15
CA PHE A 98 1.36 -5.51 -5.31
C PHE A 98 0.80 -4.08 -5.14
N GLY A 99 0.94 -3.51 -3.93
CA GLY A 99 0.51 -2.14 -3.65
C GLY A 99 -0.96 -1.98 -3.26
N CYS A 100 -1.69 -3.08 -3.04
CA CYS A 100 -3.06 -3.06 -2.54
C CYS A 100 -3.08 -3.09 -1.01
N TYR A 101 -3.83 -2.18 -0.40
CA TYR A 101 -4.01 -2.11 1.04
C TYR A 101 -5.33 -2.74 1.44
N PHE A 102 -5.29 -3.42 2.58
CA PHE A 102 -6.40 -4.19 3.10
C PHE A 102 -6.63 -3.81 4.56
N SER A 103 -7.88 -3.51 4.91
CA SER A 103 -8.30 -3.28 6.28
C SER A 103 -9.60 -4.03 6.58
N PRO A 104 -9.64 -4.93 7.57
CA PRO A 104 -10.91 -5.46 8.06
C PRO A 104 -11.67 -4.35 8.79
N LEU A 105 -13.01 -4.36 8.68
CA LEU A 105 -13.90 -3.43 9.36
C LEU A 105 -14.63 -4.14 10.50
N GLU A 106 -15.04 -3.40 11.54
CA GLU A 106 -15.80 -3.96 12.67
C GLU A 106 -17.12 -4.64 12.25
N SER A 107 -17.68 -4.21 11.11
CA SER A 107 -18.89 -4.80 10.53
C SER A 107 -18.69 -6.21 9.95
N GLY A 108 -17.45 -6.71 9.89
CA GLY A 108 -17.09 -7.95 9.20
C GLY A 108 -16.87 -7.78 7.70
N LEU A 109 -17.04 -6.57 7.16
CA LEU A 109 -16.67 -6.22 5.79
C LEU A 109 -15.16 -5.93 5.69
N ILE A 110 -14.70 -5.80 4.46
CA ILE A 110 -13.33 -5.41 4.12
C ILE A 110 -13.36 -4.06 3.41
N LEU A 111 -12.46 -3.16 3.80
CA LEU A 111 -12.03 -2.04 2.98
C LEU A 111 -10.75 -2.42 2.24
N LEU A 112 -10.82 -2.41 0.92
CA LEU A 112 -9.67 -2.57 0.03
C LEU A 112 -9.43 -1.24 -0.67
N TRP A 113 -8.17 -0.83 -0.79
CA TRP A 113 -7.83 0.30 -1.65
C TRP A 113 -6.47 0.13 -2.31
N TYR A 114 -6.29 0.85 -3.41
CA TYR A 114 -5.04 0.87 -4.14
C TYR A 114 -5.01 2.10 -5.04
N GLU A 115 -3.81 2.44 -5.47
CA GLU A 115 -3.56 3.58 -6.34
C GLU A 115 -3.49 3.14 -7.80
N HIS A 116 -4.26 3.79 -8.66
CA HIS A 116 -4.01 3.82 -10.10
C HIS A 116 -3.05 4.94 -10.39
N ALA A 117 -1.78 4.57 -10.61
CA ALA A 117 -0.72 5.48 -11.00
C ALA A 117 -0.99 6.09 -12.39
N ARG A 118 -0.29 7.19 -12.68
CA ARG A 118 -0.38 7.85 -13.98
C ARG A 118 0.07 6.89 -15.07
N ASN A 119 -0.71 6.80 -16.14
CA ASN A 119 -0.32 6.01 -17.30
C ASN A 119 0.63 6.84 -18.17
N ASP A 120 1.87 6.40 -18.33
CA ASP A 120 2.84 7.07 -19.22
C ASP A 120 2.38 7.04 -20.68
N ASP A 121 1.62 5.99 -21.07
CA ASP A 121 1.06 5.84 -22.41
C ASP A 121 -0.16 6.75 -22.66
N ASP A 122 -0.81 7.22 -21.59
CA ASP A 122 -1.92 8.17 -21.64
C ASP A 122 -1.80 9.21 -20.51
N PRO A 123 -1.04 10.29 -20.73
CA PRO A 123 -0.77 11.31 -19.72
C PRO A 123 -2.01 12.12 -19.33
N THR A 124 -3.16 11.91 -20.00
CA THR A 124 -4.44 12.57 -19.71
C THR A 124 -5.24 11.86 -18.62
N THR A 125 -4.93 10.59 -18.33
CA THR A 125 -5.55 9.88 -17.22
C THR A 125 -4.95 10.38 -15.90
N ASN A 126 -5.76 11.12 -15.13
CA ASN A 126 -5.36 11.58 -13.81
C ASN A 126 -5.22 10.37 -12.86
N PRO A 127 -4.13 10.28 -12.08
CA PRO A 127 -4.01 9.25 -11.05
C PRO A 127 -5.13 9.38 -10.02
N PHE A 128 -5.53 8.24 -9.47
CA PHE A 128 -6.61 8.16 -8.49
C PHE A 128 -6.42 7.02 -7.50
N ILE A 129 -7.01 7.18 -6.33
CA ILE A 129 -7.17 6.14 -5.33
C ILE A 129 -8.54 5.51 -5.56
N HIS A 130 -8.57 4.20 -5.67
CA HIS A 130 -9.81 3.44 -5.74
C HIS A 130 -10.03 2.68 -4.43
N PHE A 131 -11.28 2.61 -3.99
CA PHE A 131 -11.72 1.90 -2.80
C PHE A 131 -12.83 0.92 -3.16
N ASP A 132 -12.75 -0.29 -2.60
CA ASP A 132 -13.77 -1.32 -2.67
C ASP A 132 -14.21 -1.69 -1.23
N ILE A 133 -15.52 -1.77 -0.98
CA ILE A 133 -16.10 -2.39 0.22
C ILE A 133 -16.61 -3.78 -0.15
N ILE A 134 -16.07 -4.81 0.49
CA ILE A 134 -16.29 -6.21 0.10
C ILE A 134 -16.87 -6.98 1.29
N ASP A 135 -17.88 -7.83 1.03
CA ASP A 135 -18.30 -8.86 1.99
C ASP A 135 -17.49 -10.14 1.76
N PRO A 136 -16.57 -10.50 2.66
CA PRO A 136 -15.76 -11.70 2.50
C PRO A 136 -16.56 -13.00 2.60
N SER A 137 -17.73 -12.99 3.24
CA SER A 137 -18.57 -14.19 3.38
C SER A 137 -19.20 -14.62 2.05
N GLY A 138 -19.36 -13.68 1.11
CA GLY A 138 -19.96 -13.91 -0.20
C GLY A 138 -18.96 -14.28 -1.29
N LEU A 139 -17.65 -14.32 -1.00
CA LEU A 139 -16.62 -14.55 -2.01
C LEU A 139 -16.69 -15.96 -2.60
N THR A 140 -16.58 -16.06 -3.92
CA THR A 140 -16.63 -17.32 -4.66
C THR A 140 -15.23 -17.82 -5.04
N PRO A 141 -15.00 -19.14 -5.06
CA PRO A 141 -13.73 -19.72 -5.50
C PRO A 141 -13.32 -19.30 -6.91
N ILE A 142 -12.02 -19.04 -7.08
CA ILE A 142 -11.34 -18.81 -8.34
C ILE A 142 -10.75 -20.15 -8.80
N GLU A 143 -11.27 -20.69 -9.89
CA GLU A 143 -10.94 -22.05 -10.35
C GLU A 143 -9.46 -22.21 -10.74
N ASP A 144 -8.89 -21.23 -11.46
CA ASP A 144 -7.47 -21.19 -11.82
C ASP A 144 -6.84 -19.86 -11.42
N ALA A 145 -6.49 -19.75 -10.15
CA ALA A 145 -5.89 -18.56 -9.56
C ALA A 145 -4.54 -18.17 -10.21
N SER A 146 -3.78 -19.13 -10.72
CA SER A 146 -2.47 -18.83 -11.32
C SER A 146 -2.63 -18.17 -12.69
N SER A 147 -3.51 -18.72 -13.53
CA SER A 147 -3.84 -18.11 -14.82
C SER A 147 -4.55 -16.78 -14.64
N GLU A 148 -5.41 -16.64 -13.64
CA GLU A 148 -6.10 -15.39 -13.36
C GLU A 148 -5.15 -14.31 -12.84
N ALA A 149 -4.19 -14.66 -11.99
CA ALA A 149 -3.16 -13.72 -11.55
C ALA A 149 -2.26 -13.23 -12.71
N ASP A 150 -1.95 -14.12 -13.67
CA ASP A 150 -1.20 -13.74 -14.88
C ASP A 150 -2.01 -12.81 -15.79
N ARG A 151 -3.31 -13.08 -15.97
CA ARG A 151 -4.24 -12.19 -16.70
C ARG A 151 -4.36 -10.83 -16.01
N MET A 152 -4.57 -10.81 -14.70
CA MET A 152 -4.65 -9.60 -13.88
C MET A 152 -3.42 -8.72 -14.12
N ARG A 153 -2.21 -9.28 -14.07
CA ARG A 153 -0.96 -8.55 -14.31
C ARG A 153 -0.82 -8.03 -15.74
N LYS A 154 -1.09 -8.86 -16.74
CA LYS A 154 -1.05 -8.45 -18.16
C LYS A 154 -2.06 -7.34 -18.46
N GLY A 155 -3.19 -7.36 -17.79
CA GLY A 155 -4.23 -6.33 -17.87
C GLY A 155 -3.99 -5.12 -16.98
N LYS A 156 -2.87 -5.04 -16.24
CA LYS A 156 -2.58 -3.99 -15.24
C LYS A 156 -3.73 -3.80 -14.23
N GLN A 157 -4.40 -4.90 -13.87
CA GLN A 157 -5.43 -4.92 -12.83
C GLN A 157 -4.77 -5.12 -11.47
N HIS A 158 -5.36 -4.52 -10.43
CA HIS A 158 -4.84 -4.60 -9.06
C HIS A 158 -5.44 -5.72 -8.23
N ARG A 159 -6.63 -6.20 -8.60
CA ARG A 159 -7.34 -7.22 -7.83
C ARG A 159 -8.29 -8.05 -8.69
N VAL A 160 -8.58 -9.25 -8.23
CA VAL A 160 -9.61 -10.14 -8.77
C VAL A 160 -10.37 -10.80 -7.63
N PHE A 161 -11.70 -10.71 -7.67
CA PHE A 161 -12.61 -11.42 -6.77
C PHE A 161 -14.02 -11.43 -7.39
N ALA A 162 -14.90 -12.30 -6.89
CA ALA A 162 -16.30 -12.33 -7.24
C ALA A 162 -17.14 -12.74 -6.01
N PRO A 163 -18.38 -12.24 -5.85
CA PRO A 163 -19.05 -11.22 -6.68
C PRO A 163 -18.38 -9.83 -6.54
N PRO A 164 -18.78 -8.82 -7.37
CA PRO A 164 -18.26 -7.46 -7.25
C PRO A 164 -18.46 -6.83 -5.87
N ALA A 165 -17.73 -5.75 -5.60
CA ALA A 165 -17.81 -5.00 -4.34
C ALA A 165 -19.24 -4.51 -4.07
N ILE A 166 -19.59 -4.40 -2.78
CA ILE A 166 -20.89 -3.87 -2.32
C ILE A 166 -21.00 -2.38 -2.65
N ALA A 167 -19.88 -1.67 -2.56
CA ALA A 167 -19.75 -0.29 -2.94
C ALA A 167 -18.30 -0.02 -3.35
N ASP A 168 -18.12 0.87 -4.32
CA ASP A 168 -16.82 1.37 -4.73
C ASP A 168 -16.79 2.90 -4.70
N PHE A 169 -15.61 3.48 -4.54
CA PHE A 169 -15.41 4.92 -4.55
C PHE A 169 -14.05 5.26 -5.15
N THR A 170 -13.98 6.38 -5.87
CA THR A 170 -12.74 6.85 -6.50
C THR A 170 -12.46 8.30 -6.12
N CYS A 171 -11.21 8.58 -5.73
CA CYS A 171 -10.72 9.92 -5.40
C CYS A 171 -9.48 10.24 -6.24
N PHE A 172 -9.54 11.27 -7.08
CA PHE A 172 -8.38 11.73 -7.85
C PHE A 172 -7.31 12.29 -6.93
N THR A 173 -6.04 12.02 -7.24
CA THR A 173 -4.92 12.48 -6.41
C THR A 173 -4.36 13.85 -6.81
N ALA A 174 -4.86 14.43 -7.91
CA ALA A 174 -4.57 15.79 -8.35
C ALA A 174 -5.32 16.87 -7.53
N LEU A 175 -5.36 16.70 -6.21
CA LEU A 175 -5.96 17.66 -5.28
C LEU A 175 -4.87 18.56 -4.68
N PRO A 176 -5.10 19.88 -4.52
CA PRO A 176 -4.19 20.75 -3.78
C PRO A 176 -4.00 20.30 -2.32
N SER A 177 -2.95 20.78 -1.67
CA SER A 177 -2.79 20.57 -0.22
C SER A 177 -3.99 21.15 0.54
N GLY A 178 -4.45 20.47 1.60
CA GLY A 178 -5.53 20.92 2.46
C GLY A 178 -6.81 20.08 2.33
N ARG A 179 -7.94 20.63 2.78
CA ARG A 179 -9.21 19.89 2.93
C ARG A 179 -10.10 20.05 1.71
N HIS A 180 -10.69 18.94 1.29
CA HIS A 180 -11.62 18.85 0.17
C HIS A 180 -12.84 18.03 0.55
N ASN A 181 -14.00 18.41 0.00
CA ASN A 181 -15.21 17.62 0.15
C ASN A 181 -15.17 16.44 -0.83
N LEU A 182 -15.65 15.29 -0.40
CA LEU A 182 -15.88 14.12 -1.25
C LEU A 182 -17.28 14.23 -1.82
N ALA A 183 -17.39 14.29 -3.14
CA ALA A 183 -18.67 14.20 -3.84
C ALA A 183 -19.08 12.73 -4.01
N ASP A 184 -20.40 12.49 -4.03
CA ASP A 184 -20.99 11.20 -4.42
C ASP A 184 -20.49 9.97 -3.63
N LEU A 185 -20.15 10.16 -2.34
CA LEU A 185 -19.69 9.07 -1.49
C LEU A 185 -20.84 8.06 -1.23
N PRO A 186 -20.68 6.77 -1.56
CA PRO A 186 -21.71 5.79 -1.31
C PRO A 186 -22.01 5.64 0.19
N PRO A 187 -23.28 5.42 0.60
CA PRO A 187 -23.66 5.34 2.01
C PRO A 187 -22.87 4.29 2.83
N ALA A 188 -22.40 3.23 2.19
CA ALA A 188 -21.62 2.17 2.83
C ALA A 188 -20.32 2.71 3.47
N PHE A 189 -19.72 3.76 2.91
CA PHE A 189 -18.48 4.36 3.41
C PHE A 189 -18.67 5.18 4.70
N ALA A 190 -19.88 5.63 5.03
CA ALA A 190 -20.14 6.50 6.18
C ALA A 190 -19.82 5.86 7.55
N THR A 191 -19.65 4.53 7.57
CA THR A 191 -19.33 3.75 8.76
C THR A 191 -17.82 3.59 8.99
N ILE A 192 -17.00 3.87 7.97
CA ILE A 192 -15.56 3.67 8.01
C ILE A 192 -14.91 4.79 8.83
N GLU A 193 -14.01 4.42 9.73
CA GLU A 193 -13.20 5.36 10.49
C GLU A 193 -12.21 6.12 9.58
N GLU A 194 -11.45 7.05 10.17
CA GLU A 194 -10.43 7.76 9.42
C GLU A 194 -9.46 6.76 8.76
N THR A 195 -9.27 6.91 7.45
CA THR A 195 -8.34 6.08 6.69
C THR A 195 -7.22 6.94 6.13
N LEU A 196 -5.99 6.67 6.55
CA LEU A 196 -4.81 7.34 6.02
C LEU A 196 -4.29 6.57 4.80
N VAL A 197 -4.30 7.22 3.63
CA VAL A 197 -3.84 6.61 2.37
C VAL A 197 -2.59 7.32 1.86
N LEU A 198 -1.53 6.56 1.59
CA LEU A 198 -0.34 7.04 0.89
C LEU A 198 -0.55 6.90 -0.62
N ALA A 199 -0.52 8.02 -1.33
CA ALA A 199 -0.64 8.02 -2.80
C ALA A 199 0.25 9.10 -3.42
N ASP A 200 0.44 9.01 -4.74
CA ASP A 200 1.07 10.03 -5.55
C ASP A 200 0.31 11.35 -5.39
N TYR A 201 1.05 12.43 -5.43
CA TYR A 201 0.56 13.78 -5.17
C TYR A 201 1.12 14.72 -6.22
N CYS A 202 0.28 15.18 -7.15
CA CYS A 202 0.74 16.02 -8.25
C CYS A 202 -0.13 17.27 -8.42
N PRO A 203 -0.19 18.18 -7.43
CA PRO A 203 -1.09 19.34 -7.47
C PRO A 203 -0.70 20.34 -8.57
N ASN A 204 0.58 20.35 -8.97
CA ASN A 204 1.17 21.38 -9.83
C ASN A 204 1.70 20.79 -11.16
N GLY A 205 1.33 19.56 -11.50
CA GLY A 205 1.76 18.93 -12.75
C GLY A 205 3.24 18.62 -12.85
N LYS A 206 4.03 18.70 -11.76
CA LYS A 206 5.42 18.20 -11.74
C LYS A 206 5.37 16.68 -11.96
N PRO A 207 5.85 16.16 -13.10
CA PRO A 207 5.78 14.74 -13.36
C PRO A 207 6.67 14.01 -12.34
N SER A 208 6.08 13.04 -11.63
CA SER A 208 6.88 11.98 -11.02
C SER A 208 7.59 11.26 -12.15
N ASN A 209 8.87 10.97 -11.98
CA ASN A 209 9.56 10.04 -12.88
C ASN A 209 9.83 8.69 -12.20
N TYR A 210 9.30 8.48 -10.98
CA TYR A 210 9.42 7.25 -10.18
C TYR A 210 10.85 6.85 -9.78
N PHE A 211 11.88 7.49 -10.32
CA PHE A 211 13.29 7.16 -10.09
C PHE A 211 14.01 8.24 -9.27
N ASP A 212 13.96 9.48 -9.73
CA ASP A 212 14.70 10.62 -9.14
C ASP A 212 13.78 11.67 -8.51
N GLN A 213 12.49 11.66 -8.86
CA GLN A 213 11.49 12.58 -8.34
C GLN A 213 10.16 11.87 -8.15
N MET A 214 9.73 11.75 -6.89
CA MET A 214 8.41 11.29 -6.50
C MET A 214 7.75 12.35 -5.64
N CYS A 215 6.45 12.53 -5.81
CA CYS A 215 5.66 13.41 -4.96
C CYS A 215 4.59 12.57 -4.29
N ARG A 216 4.61 12.51 -2.96
CA ARG A 216 3.68 11.73 -2.13
C ARG A 216 2.93 12.64 -1.16
N ALA A 217 1.70 12.24 -0.88
CA ALA A 217 0.91 12.81 0.20
C ALA A 217 0.23 11.71 1.00
N ILE A 218 -0.12 12.05 2.23
CA ILE A 218 -1.12 11.32 3.01
C ILE A 218 -2.47 11.95 2.68
N PHE A 219 -3.40 11.14 2.22
CA PHE A 219 -4.80 11.48 2.07
C PHE A 219 -5.52 10.93 3.30
N ALA A 220 -5.87 11.81 4.24
CA ALA A 220 -6.61 11.46 5.44
C ALA A 220 -8.11 11.54 5.14
N PHE A 221 -8.71 10.40 4.83
CA PHE A 221 -10.13 10.30 4.52
C PHE A 221 -10.96 10.25 5.80
N ASP A 222 -11.88 11.20 5.94
CA ASP A 222 -12.97 11.16 6.91
C ASP A 222 -14.26 10.91 6.11
N PHE A 223 -14.54 9.63 5.87
CA PHE A 223 -15.69 9.19 5.07
C PHE A 223 -17.01 9.57 5.73
N ARG A 224 -17.09 9.52 7.07
CA ARG A 224 -18.27 9.94 7.82
C ARG A 224 -18.56 11.43 7.66
N GLY A 225 -17.52 12.25 7.66
CA GLY A 225 -17.59 13.69 7.40
C GLY A 225 -17.65 14.07 5.92
N GLY A 226 -17.56 13.10 4.99
CA GLY A 226 -17.56 13.34 3.56
C GLY A 226 -16.40 14.22 3.08
N ARG A 227 -15.21 14.05 3.65
CA ARG A 227 -14.05 14.92 3.36
C ARG A 227 -12.73 14.14 3.31
N VAL A 228 -11.74 14.72 2.63
CA VAL A 228 -10.36 14.27 2.63
C VAL A 228 -9.42 15.44 2.90
N GLU A 229 -8.42 15.23 3.74
CA GLU A 229 -7.32 16.17 3.94
C GLU A 229 -6.06 15.65 3.24
N VAL A 230 -5.51 16.44 2.33
CA VAL A 230 -4.30 16.12 1.56
C VAL A 230 -3.10 16.77 2.22
N ILE A 231 -2.20 15.93 2.73
CA ILE A 231 -1.04 16.32 3.54
C ILE A 231 0.25 15.91 2.82
N PRO A 232 0.90 16.84 2.09
CA PRO A 232 2.14 16.55 1.36
C PRO A 232 3.25 16.10 2.30
N GLN A 233 3.99 15.06 1.91
CA GLN A 233 5.13 14.55 2.67
C GLN A 233 6.41 15.27 2.25
N ASP A 234 6.52 16.55 2.60
CA ASP A 234 7.62 17.43 2.18
C ASP A 234 9.00 16.87 2.51
N TRP A 235 9.19 16.27 3.69
CA TRP A 235 10.45 15.62 4.07
C TRP A 235 10.90 14.53 3.10
N PHE A 236 9.94 13.86 2.46
CA PHE A 236 10.17 12.81 1.49
C PHE A 236 10.31 13.39 0.08
N ASN A 237 9.41 14.30 -0.29
CA ASN A 237 9.32 14.90 -1.62
C ASN A 237 10.51 15.80 -1.97
N ASP A 238 11.06 16.50 -0.98
CA ASP A 238 12.25 17.35 -1.14
C ASP A 238 13.55 16.62 -0.76
N GLY A 239 13.44 15.37 -0.31
CA GLY A 239 14.56 14.55 0.08
C GLY A 239 15.28 13.92 -1.11
N LYS A 240 16.51 13.44 -0.86
CA LYS A 240 17.33 12.74 -1.86
C LYS A 240 17.21 11.22 -1.67
N TYR A 241 16.04 10.68 -1.96
CA TYR A 241 15.76 9.25 -1.83
C TYR A 241 15.90 8.55 -3.17
N ASP A 242 16.28 7.27 -3.12
CA ASP A 242 16.16 6.37 -4.26
C ASP A 242 14.73 5.83 -4.29
N PHE A 243 13.85 6.47 -5.05
CA PHE A 243 12.43 6.13 -5.12
C PHE A 243 12.17 4.77 -5.78
N GLY A 244 13.18 4.09 -6.34
CA GLY A 244 13.08 2.69 -6.73
C GLY A 244 13.24 1.71 -5.56
N TYR A 245 13.82 2.15 -4.44
CA TYR A 245 14.20 1.29 -3.32
C TYR A 245 13.78 1.79 -1.93
N GLN A 246 13.36 3.05 -1.79
CA GLN A 246 13.03 3.68 -0.52
C GLN A 246 11.62 4.25 -0.53
N TRP A 247 10.68 3.59 0.15
CA TRP A 247 9.26 3.93 0.08
C TRP A 247 8.63 4.04 1.45
N ILE A 248 7.74 5.01 1.64
CA ILE A 248 6.82 5.00 2.77
C ILE A 248 5.78 3.91 2.52
N THR A 249 5.64 2.97 3.46
CA THR A 249 4.75 1.81 3.28
C THR A 249 3.56 1.80 4.20
N ARG A 250 3.67 2.36 5.40
CA ARG A 250 2.54 2.44 6.34
C ARG A 250 2.57 3.76 7.06
N VAL A 251 1.39 4.27 7.34
CA VAL A 251 1.17 5.41 8.23
C VAL A 251 -0.05 5.13 9.08
N ALA A 252 -0.05 5.64 10.30
CA ALA A 252 -1.16 5.52 11.24
C ALA A 252 -1.16 6.73 12.18
N ARG A 253 -2.33 7.11 12.69
CA ARG A 253 -2.37 7.99 13.86
C ARG A 253 -2.01 7.19 15.10
N ASP A 254 -1.10 7.75 15.89
CA ASP A 254 -0.89 7.35 17.27
C ASP A 254 -2.16 7.71 18.08
N PRO A 255 -2.84 6.74 18.70
CA PRO A 255 -4.05 7.00 19.47
C PRO A 255 -3.78 7.85 20.73
N ASP A 256 -2.56 7.85 21.26
CA ASP A 256 -2.24 8.56 22.50
C ASP A 256 -1.88 10.03 22.22
N THR A 257 -1.22 10.32 21.10
CA THR A 257 -0.75 11.68 20.77
C THR A 257 -1.46 12.35 19.58
N GLY A 258 -2.19 11.58 18.76
CA GLY A 258 -2.80 12.03 17.52
C GLY A 258 -1.81 12.32 16.38
N ARG A 259 -0.50 12.22 16.63
CA ARG A 259 0.56 12.39 15.63
C ARG A 259 0.59 11.20 14.69
N ILE A 260 1.11 11.40 13.48
CA ILE A 260 1.25 10.31 12.50
C ILE A 260 2.58 9.60 12.69
N LEU A 261 2.52 8.29 12.86
CA LEU A 261 3.65 7.37 12.84
C LEU A 261 3.72 6.71 11.47
N GLY A 262 4.91 6.35 11.02
CA GLY A 262 5.08 5.63 9.77
C GLY A 262 6.30 4.73 9.74
N ASP A 263 6.29 3.84 8.75
CA ASP A 263 7.44 3.03 8.40
C ASP A 263 7.62 2.97 6.88
N GLY A 264 8.83 2.57 6.49
CA GLY A 264 9.15 2.44 5.09
C GLY A 264 10.28 1.46 4.81
N ILE A 265 10.28 0.97 3.59
CA ILE A 265 11.37 0.14 3.06
C ILE A 265 12.60 1.02 3.01
N ARG A 266 13.66 0.63 3.72
CA ARG A 266 14.96 1.35 3.75
C ARG A 266 14.83 2.83 4.16
N LEU A 267 13.78 3.20 4.89
CA LEU A 267 13.59 4.52 5.50
C LEU A 267 13.71 4.46 7.03
N GLY A 268 13.27 3.36 7.65
CA GLY A 268 13.18 3.24 9.11
C GLY A 268 11.78 3.55 9.61
N PHE A 269 11.67 3.79 10.92
CA PHE A 269 10.43 4.17 11.60
C PHE A 269 10.49 5.65 11.94
N PHE A 270 9.38 6.37 11.79
CA PHE A 270 9.36 7.81 12.02
C PHE A 270 8.05 8.27 12.66
N ARG A 271 8.11 9.39 13.36
CA ARG A 271 6.96 10.19 13.79
C ARG A 271 7.00 11.53 13.07
N LEU A 272 5.86 11.96 12.57
CA LEU A 272 5.71 13.26 11.92
C LEU A 272 5.43 14.36 12.94
N ASP A 273 5.81 15.58 12.55
CA ASP A 273 5.58 16.79 13.31
C ASP A 273 4.09 17.19 13.34
N GLU A 274 3.80 18.35 13.92
CA GLU A 274 2.43 18.82 14.16
C GLU A 274 1.71 19.15 12.84
N THR A 275 2.47 19.44 11.79
CA THR A 275 1.97 19.68 10.45
C THR A 275 1.69 18.38 9.70
N ALA A 276 2.22 17.26 10.20
CA ALA A 276 2.25 15.96 9.51
C ALA A 276 2.95 15.99 8.14
N ARG A 277 3.79 17.00 7.88
CA ARG A 277 4.53 17.17 6.60
C ARG A 277 6.03 16.92 6.74
N HIS A 278 6.57 16.94 7.96
CA HIS A 278 7.98 16.67 8.24
C HIS A 278 8.18 15.62 9.31
N VAL A 279 9.34 14.95 9.30
CA VAL A 279 9.74 14.05 10.38
C VAL A 279 10.15 14.88 11.60
N ASP A 280 9.49 14.63 12.72
CA ASP A 280 9.86 15.12 14.05
C ASP A 280 10.96 14.25 14.67
N GLU A 281 10.75 12.93 14.62
CA GLU A 281 11.64 11.95 15.25
C GLU A 281 11.76 10.67 14.40
N TRP A 282 12.99 10.16 14.28
CA TRP A 282 13.24 8.79 13.81
C TRP A 282 13.22 7.84 15.00
N LEU A 283 12.30 6.87 14.98
CA LEU A 283 12.08 5.96 16.10
C LEU A 283 13.08 4.81 16.06
N THR A 284 13.56 4.40 17.24
CA THR A 284 14.54 3.32 17.38
C THR A 284 13.90 1.93 17.49
N SER A 285 12.59 1.88 17.70
CA SER A 285 11.79 0.65 17.76
C SER A 285 10.61 0.72 16.80
N ASP A 286 10.13 -0.45 16.37
CA ASP A 286 8.95 -0.57 15.53
C ASP A 286 7.70 -0.12 16.32
N PRO A 287 6.98 0.92 15.88
CA PRO A 287 5.79 1.38 16.59
C PRO A 287 4.56 0.48 16.34
N PHE A 288 4.62 -0.41 15.34
CA PHE A 288 3.49 -1.24 14.90
C PHE A 288 3.58 -2.69 15.34
N TYR A 289 4.75 -3.12 15.82
CA TYR A 289 4.97 -4.46 16.37
C TYR A 289 5.51 -4.35 17.80
N GLY A 290 5.01 -5.19 18.71
CA GLY A 290 5.45 -5.17 20.10
C GLY A 290 6.94 -5.46 20.24
N PRO A 291 7.57 -5.16 21.41
CA PRO A 291 8.94 -5.55 21.66
C PRO A 291 9.10 -7.05 21.42
N ARG A 292 10.16 -7.45 20.71
CA ARG A 292 10.52 -8.87 20.58
C ARG A 292 10.75 -9.42 21.99
N GLY A 293 9.85 -10.29 22.44
CA GLY A 293 10.03 -11.07 23.67
C GLY A 293 11.21 -12.02 23.55
#